data_AF-A0A7D9I0E7-F1
#
_entry.id   AF-A0A7D9I0E7-F1
#
_cell.length_a   1.000
_cell.length_b   1.000
_cell.length_c   1.000
_cell.angle_alpha   90.00
_cell.angle_beta   90.00
_cell.angle_gamma   90.00
#
_symmetry.space_group_name_H-M   'P 1'
#
loop_
_entity.id
_entity.type
_entity.pdbx_description
1 polymer ?
#
loop_
_entity_poly.entity_id
_entity_poly.type
_entity_poly.pdbx_seq_one_letter_code
_entity_poly.pdbx_strand_id
1 'polypeptide(L)'
;MRICTSITDAEVERARNILKTNMLFHLDGSTPICEDIGRQMLTYGRRIPLPELDKRIDMIDAKTVREVATKYLYDRCVAVAAIGPVEQLPDYNRLRSGMYWTRI
;
A
#
# COMPACT_ATOMS: atom_id res chain seq x y z
N MET A 1 13.06 -1.86 -1.48
CA MET A 1 13.78 -1.35 -0.30
C MET A 1 13.83 0.17 -0.16
N ARG A 2 13.91 0.96 -1.25
CA ARG A 2 13.97 2.44 -1.16
C ARG A 2 12.86 3.07 -0.29
N ILE A 3 11.63 2.56 -0.40
CA ILE A 3 10.49 3.03 0.41
C ILE A 3 10.77 2.87 1.92
N CYS A 4 11.52 1.85 2.32
CA CYS A 4 11.90 1.62 3.72
C CYS A 4 13.06 2.52 4.19
N THR A 5 13.87 3.09 3.29
CA THR A 5 15.14 3.74 3.65
C THR A 5 15.22 5.22 3.29
N SER A 6 14.66 5.62 2.15
CA SER A 6 14.87 6.94 1.54
C SER A 6 13.67 7.42 0.73
N ILE A 7 12.49 7.34 1.35
CA ILE A 7 11.29 8.03 0.85
C ILE A 7 11.31 9.50 1.25
N THR A 8 10.87 10.38 0.34
CA THR A 8 10.81 11.83 0.55
C THR A 8 9.37 12.30 0.80
N ASP A 9 9.21 13.42 1.51
CA ASP A 9 7.88 13.97 1.81
C ASP A 9 7.10 14.35 0.54
N ALA A 10 7.77 14.87 -0.48
CA ALA A 10 7.15 15.21 -1.77
C ALA A 10 6.55 13.98 -2.48
N GLU A 11 7.20 12.82 -2.38
CA GLU A 11 6.65 11.57 -2.94
C GLU A 11 5.42 11.10 -2.17
N VAL A 12 5.43 11.27 -0.84
CA VAL A 12 4.31 10.91 0.03
C VAL A 12 3.12 11.82 -0.19
N GLU A 13 3.33 13.12 -0.31
CA GLU A 13 2.28 14.08 -0.65
C GLU A 13 1.63 13.76 -1.99
N ARG A 14 2.44 13.48 -3.02
CA ARG A 14 1.93 13.04 -4.32
C ARG A 14 1.11 11.74 -4.19
N ALA A 15 1.60 10.76 -3.43
CA ALA A 15 0.90 9.50 -3.22
C ALA A 15 -0.43 9.69 -2.46
N ARG A 16 -0.49 10.59 -1.47
CA ARG A 16 -1.73 10.96 -0.77
C ARG A 16 -2.76 11.51 -1.74
N ASN A 17 -2.36 12.43 -2.61
CA ASN A 17 -3.27 13.01 -3.60
C ASN A 17 -3.79 11.95 -4.58
N ILE A 18 -2.92 11.08 -5.08
CA ILE A 18 -3.32 9.96 -5.96
C ILE A 18 -4.33 9.05 -5.26
N LEU A 19 -4.10 8.70 -3.99
CA LEU A 19 -5.00 7.83 -3.23
C LEU A 19 -6.37 8.46 -3.02
N LYS A 20 -6.43 9.74 -2.63
CA LYS A 20 -7.69 10.48 -2.45
C LYS A 20 -8.49 10.54 -3.75
N THR A 21 -7.83 10.92 -4.85
CA THR A 21 -8.45 11.01 -6.17
C THR A 21 -8.98 9.65 -6.63
N ASN A 22 -8.17 8.58 -6.52
CA ASN A 22 -8.61 7.24 -6.89
C ASN A 22 -9.80 6.81 -6.05
N MET A 23 -9.78 7.00 -4.73
CA MET A 23 -10.87 6.57 -3.88
C MET A 23 -12.20 7.27 -4.21
N LEU A 24 -12.16 8.57 -4.50
CA LEU A 24 -13.37 9.31 -4.89
C LEU A 24 -13.87 8.88 -6.26
N PHE A 25 -12.99 8.63 -7.23
CA PHE A 25 -13.39 8.13 -8.55
C PHE A 25 -13.99 6.72 -8.50
N HIS A 26 -13.58 5.87 -7.55
CA HIS A 26 -14.19 4.55 -7.38
C HIS A 26 -15.64 4.62 -6.87
N LEU A 27 -16.07 5.75 -6.30
CA LEU A 27 -17.42 5.93 -5.78
C LEU A 27 -18.39 6.56 -6.79
N ASP A 28 -18.06 6.50 -8.08
CA ASP A 28 -18.93 7.01 -9.13
C ASP A 28 -19.95 5.96 -9.60
N GLY A 29 -21.24 6.22 -9.35
CA GLY A 29 -22.35 5.34 -9.70
C GLY A 29 -22.95 4.56 -8.52
N SER A 30 -24.19 4.09 -8.70
CA SER A 30 -24.96 3.42 -7.64
C SER A 30 -24.40 2.03 -7.27
N THR A 31 -23.92 1.27 -8.24
CA THR A 31 -23.36 -0.08 -8.03
C THR A 31 -22.10 -0.07 -7.15
N PRO A 32 -21.04 0.72 -7.44
CA PRO A 32 -19.85 0.74 -6.57
C PRO A 32 -20.14 1.35 -5.20
N ILE A 33 -21.08 2.29 -5.09
CA ILE A 33 -21.50 2.81 -3.78
C ILE A 33 -22.16 1.69 -2.95
N CYS A 34 -23.04 0.88 -3.55
CA CYS A 34 -23.70 -0.23 -2.86
C CYS A 34 -22.67 -1.28 -2.38
N GLU A 35 -21.72 -1.63 -3.24
CA GLU A 35 -20.62 -2.54 -2.92
C GLU A 35 -19.74 -2.00 -1.79
N ASP A 36 -19.39 -0.70 -1.82
CA ASP A 36 -18.62 -0.05 -0.76
C ASP A 36 -19.34 -0.07 0.59
N ILE A 37 -20.66 0.23 0.60
CA ILE A 37 -21.47 0.15 1.82
C ILE A 37 -21.43 -1.27 2.38
N GLY A 38 -21.74 -2.27 1.55
CA GLY A 38 -21.78 -3.68 1.97
C GLY A 38 -20.44 -4.16 2.51
N ARG A 39 -19.36 -3.91 1.76
CA ARG A 39 -17.99 -4.27 2.14
C ARG A 39 -17.59 -3.62 3.46
N GLN A 40 -17.77 -2.31 3.62
CA GLN A 40 -17.35 -1.61 4.84
C GLN A 40 -18.18 -2.03 6.06
N MET A 41 -19.47 -2.31 5.88
CA MET A 41 -20.30 -2.86 6.95
C MET A 41 -19.78 -4.21 7.43
N LEU A 42 -19.31 -5.07 6.52
CA LEU A 42 -18.74 -6.38 6.88
C LEU A 42 -17.33 -6.28 7.47
N THR A 43 -16.46 -5.41 6.95
CA THR A 43 -15.07 -5.32 7.40
C THR A 43 -14.89 -4.48 8.66
N TYR A 44 -15.67 -3.40 8.80
CA TYR A 44 -15.50 -2.41 9.87
C TYR A 44 -16.72 -2.26 10.78
N GLY A 45 -17.84 -2.94 10.47
CA GLY A 45 -19.10 -2.79 11.21
C GLY A 45 -19.82 -1.45 10.96
N ARG A 46 -19.24 -0.57 10.13
CA ARG A 46 -19.78 0.75 9.81
C ARG A 46 -19.25 1.23 8.47
N ARG A 47 -19.97 2.15 7.83
CA ARG A 47 -19.44 2.94 6.72
C ARG A 47 -18.61 4.11 7.25
N ILE A 48 -17.36 4.19 6.84
CA ILE A 48 -16.44 5.28 7.20
C ILE A 48 -16.79 6.49 6.32
N PRO A 49 -17.12 7.66 6.92
CA PRO A 49 -17.44 8.86 6.16
C PRO A 49 -16.18 9.42 5.47
N LEU A 50 -16.36 9.96 4.26
CA LEU A 50 -15.26 10.48 3.44
C LEU A 50 -14.38 11.52 4.17
N PRO A 51 -14.91 12.48 4.95
CA PRO A 51 -14.07 13.43 5.68
C PRO A 51 -13.18 12.79 6.76
N GLU A 52 -13.62 11.68 7.37
CA GLU A 52 -12.80 10.94 8.32
C GLU A 52 -11.63 10.26 7.60
N LEU A 53 -11.91 9.67 6.44
CA LEU A 53 -10.90 9.00 5.64
C LEU A 53 -9.88 9.98 5.06
N ASP A 54 -10.34 11.14 4.59
CA ASP A 54 -9.48 12.23 4.10
C ASP A 54 -8.48 12.68 5.18
N LYS A 55 -8.98 12.94 6.40
CA LYS A 55 -8.14 13.26 7.57
C LYS A 55 -7.15 12.15 7.90
N ARG A 56 -7.56 10.89 7.82
CA ARG A 56 -6.68 9.74 8.07
C ARG A 56 -5.54 9.65 7.06
N ILE A 57 -5.82 9.94 5.79
CA ILE A 57 -4.79 9.98 4.74
C ILE A 57 -3.84 11.16 4.99
N ASP A 58 -4.36 12.31 5.42
CA ASP A 58 -3.54 13.51 5.64
C ASP A 58 -2.59 13.43 6.82
N MET A 59 -2.91 12.61 7.83
CA MET A 59 -2.03 12.37 8.97
C MET A 59 -0.78 11.53 8.60
N ILE A 60 -0.71 10.96 7.40
CA ILE A 60 0.41 10.11 6.98
C ILE A 60 1.59 10.98 6.52
N ASP A 61 2.70 10.88 7.25
CA ASP A 61 3.99 11.49 6.92
C ASP A 61 4.99 10.45 6.37
N ALA A 62 6.13 10.92 5.85
CA ALA A 62 7.17 10.02 5.34
C ALA A 62 7.75 9.09 6.41
N LYS A 63 7.74 9.50 7.68
CA LYS A 63 8.18 8.68 8.80
C LYS A 63 7.25 7.49 9.00
N THR A 64 5.94 7.71 9.05
CA THR A 64 4.91 6.66 9.18
C THR A 64 5.01 5.67 8.02
N VAL A 65 5.17 6.17 6.78
CA VAL A 65 5.35 5.28 5.62
C VAL A 65 6.61 4.42 5.78
N ARG A 66 7.72 5.01 6.25
CA ARG A 66 8.97 4.28 6.49
C ARG A 66 8.81 3.22 7.57
N GLU A 67 8.15 3.54 8.67
CA GLU A 67 7.90 2.60 9.77
C GLU A 67 7.03 1.43 9.32
N VAL A 68 5.94 1.70 8.60
CA VAL A 68 5.05 0.68 8.04
C VAL A 68 5.79 -0.18 7.01
N ALA A 69 6.54 0.43 6.10
CA ALA A 69 7.34 -0.30 5.11
C ALA A 69 8.42 -1.15 5.78
N THR A 70 9.04 -0.67 6.84
CA THR A 70 10.03 -1.45 7.60
C THR A 70 9.36 -2.63 8.30
N LYS A 71 8.18 -2.44 8.90
CA LYS A 71 7.45 -3.49 9.58
C LYS A 71 7.04 -4.63 8.65
N TYR A 72 6.51 -4.31 7.48
CA TYR A 72 5.86 -5.30 6.58
C TYR A 72 6.71 -5.72 5.39
N LEU A 73 7.66 -4.90 4.93
CA LEU A 73 8.47 -5.20 3.74
C LEU A 73 9.93 -5.52 4.08
N TYR A 74 10.53 -4.82 5.04
CA TYR A 74 11.95 -5.00 5.34
C TYR A 74 12.21 -6.37 5.98
N ASP A 75 13.13 -7.12 5.39
CA ASP A 75 13.60 -8.44 5.85
C ASP A 75 12.46 -9.47 6.07
N ARG A 76 11.41 -9.41 5.24
CA ARG A 76 10.30 -10.37 5.28
C ARG A 76 10.41 -11.42 4.19
N CYS A 77 9.93 -12.63 4.50
CA CYS A 77 9.79 -13.70 3.52
C CYS A 77 8.64 -13.37 2.56
N VAL A 78 8.91 -13.42 1.26
CA VAL A 78 7.91 -13.15 0.22
C VAL A 78 7.20 -14.44 -0.19
N ALA A 79 5.97 -14.30 -0.71
CA ALA A 79 5.30 -15.37 -1.43
C ALA A 79 5.45 -15.10 -2.94
N VAL A 80 5.88 -16.10 -3.71
CA VAL A 80 6.16 -15.97 -5.14
C VAL A 80 5.36 -17.02 -5.89
N ALA A 81 4.55 -16.59 -6.85
CA ALA A 81 3.81 -17.46 -7.75
C ALA A 81 4.10 -17.03 -9.19
N ALA A 82 4.44 -18.00 -10.04
CA ALA A 82 4.75 -17.75 -11.44
C ALA A 82 4.33 -18.94 -12.31
N ILE A 83 3.81 -18.66 -13.51
CA ILE A 83 3.26 -19.65 -14.45
C ILE A 83 3.74 -19.26 -15.85
N GLY A 84 4.17 -20.25 -16.65
CA GLY A 84 4.65 -20.05 -18.03
C GLY A 84 6.18 -20.08 -18.15
N PRO A 85 6.76 -19.45 -19.18
CA PRO A 85 8.22 -19.40 -19.38
C PRO A 85 8.88 -18.47 -18.36
N VAL A 86 9.24 -19.02 -17.20
CA VAL A 86 9.77 -18.27 -16.03
C VAL A 86 11.27 -18.43 -15.85
N GLU A 87 12.01 -18.67 -16.95
CA GLU A 87 13.45 -18.97 -16.93
C GLU A 87 14.31 -17.86 -16.32
N GLN A 88 13.87 -16.60 -16.42
CA GLN A 88 14.55 -15.44 -15.85
C GLN A 88 14.07 -15.08 -14.43
N LEU A 89 13.05 -15.77 -13.90
CA LEU A 89 12.56 -15.49 -12.55
C LEU A 89 13.66 -15.84 -11.54
N PRO A 90 14.12 -14.89 -10.70
CA PRO A 90 15.14 -15.17 -9.72
C PRO A 90 14.69 -16.26 -8.74
N ASP A 91 15.63 -17.06 -8.28
CA ASP A 91 15.39 -18.04 -7.23
C ASP A 91 14.93 -17.36 -5.94
N TYR A 92 14.27 -18.13 -5.08
CA TYR A 92 13.72 -17.62 -3.84
C TYR A 92 14.78 -16.97 -2.93
N ASN A 93 15.99 -17.53 -2.87
CA ASN A 93 17.04 -16.99 -1.99
C ASN A 93 17.52 -15.63 -2.47
N ARG A 94 17.62 -15.44 -3.79
CA ARG A 94 17.95 -14.13 -4.37
C ARG A 94 16.84 -13.10 -4.12
N LEU A 95 15.57 -13.51 -4.23
CA LEU A 95 14.45 -12.63 -3.89
C LEU A 95 14.45 -12.26 -2.41
N ARG A 96 14.62 -13.23 -1.52
CA ARG A 96 14.69 -13.02 -0.07
C ARG A 96 15.87 -12.14 0.34
N SER A 97 17.01 -12.29 -0.32
CA SER A 97 18.20 -11.46 -0.11
C SER A 97 17.99 -10.02 -0.57
N GLY A 98 17.13 -9.78 -1.56
CA GLY A 98 16.73 -8.45 -2.02
C GLY A 98 15.78 -7.69 -1.08
N MET A 99 15.23 -8.36 -0.06
CA MET A 99 14.28 -7.78 0.90
C MET A 99 14.95 -6.99 2.04
N TYR A 100 16.27 -6.90 2.06
CA TYR A 100 17.02 -6.05 2.99
C TYR A 100 18.21 -5.41 2.27
N TRP A 101 18.80 -4.40 2.89
CA TRP A 101 20.02 -3.77 2.37
C TRP A 101 21.10 -3.82 3.43
N THR A 102 22.27 -4.37 3.09
CA THR A 102 23.44 -4.44 3.97
C THR A 102 24.17 -3.10 4.12
N ARG A 103 23.86 -2.12 3.27
CA ARG A 103 24.28 -0.73 3.42
C ARG A 103 23.15 0.06 4.08
N ILE A 104 23.18 0.12 5.41
CA ILE A 104 22.51 1.16 6.21
C ILE A 104 23.61 1.91 6.93
#